data_AF-A0A1F7U3R0-F1
#
_entry.id   AF-A0A1F7U3R0-F1
#
_cell.length_a   1.000
_cell.length_b   1.000
_cell.length_c   1.000
_cell.angle_alpha   90.00
_cell.angle_beta   90.00
_cell.angle_gamma   90.00
#
_symmetry.space_group_name_H-M   'P 1'
#
loop_
_entity.id
_entity.type
_entity.pdbx_description
1 polymer ?
#
loop_
_entity_poly.entity_id
_entity_poly.type
_entity_poly.pdbx_seq_one_letter_code
_entity_poly.pdbx_strand_id
1 'polypeptide(L)' 'MENIEMDLEVIYEEARDRAEAEGAYSREEWNDIIDDILDGKRVTNQVHDDDDWAQIREALQARFEELEEETAEL' A
#
# COMPACT_ATOMS: atom_id res chain seq x y z
N MET A 1 13.11 -5.20 -21.61
CA MET A 1 13.37 -4.35 -20.44
C MET A 1 12.05 -4.37 -19.71
N GLU A 2 11.94 -5.20 -18.68
CA GLU A 2 10.73 -5.28 -17.87
C GLU A 2 10.62 -3.94 -17.13
N ASN A 3 9.62 -3.14 -17.46
CA ASN A 3 9.27 -2.02 -16.61
C ASN A 3 8.88 -2.63 -15.27
N ILE A 4 9.57 -2.22 -14.20
CA ILE A 4 9.03 -2.40 -12.86
C ILE A 4 7.93 -1.35 -12.74
N GLU A 5 6.84 -1.55 -13.47
CA GLU A 5 5.57 -0.87 -13.20
C GLU A 5 5.21 -1.31 -11.79
N MET A 6 5.25 -0.37 -10.84
CA MET A 6 4.71 -0.64 -9.51
C MET A 6 3.22 -0.83 -9.67
N ASP A 7 2.81 -2.08 -9.82
CA ASP A 7 1.41 -2.45 -9.84
C ASP A 7 0.81 -2.14 -8.46
N LEU A 8 -0.04 -1.12 -8.41
CA LEU A 8 -0.80 -0.73 -7.22
C LEU A 8 -1.55 -1.91 -6.61
N GLU A 9 -2.02 -2.83 -7.44
CA GLU A 9 -2.69 -4.06 -7.02
C GLU A 9 -1.77 -4.97 -6.20
N VAL A 10 -0.52 -5.16 -6.63
CA VAL A 10 0.47 -5.96 -5.89
C VAL A 10 0.78 -5.34 -4.53
N ILE A 11 0.91 -4.01 -4.48
CA ILE A 11 1.19 -3.30 -3.22
C ILE A 11 -0.03 -3.37 -2.29
N TYR A 12 -1.24 -3.26 -2.85
CA TYR A 12 -2.48 -3.40 -2.09
C TYR A 12 -2.61 -4.80 -1.48
N GLU A 13 -2.37 -5.86 -2.26
CA GLU A 13 -2.42 -7.23 -1.76
C GLU A 13 -1.41 -7.47 -0.63
N GLU A 14 -0.17 -6.99 -0.80
CA GLU A 14 0.87 -7.06 0.23
C GLU A 14 0.47 -6.31 1.52
N ALA A 15 -0.15 -5.14 1.37
CA ALA A 15 -0.65 -4.35 2.49
C ALA A 15 -1.83 -5.02 3.20
N ARG A 16 -2.77 -5.62 2.45
CA ARG A 16 -3.91 -6.37 2.99
C ARG A 16 -3.44 -7.58 3.80
N ASP A 17 -2.56 -8.40 3.24
CA ASP A 17 -2.03 -9.58 3.94
C ASP A 17 -1.33 -9.19 5.25
N ARG A 18 -0.64 -8.05 5.25
CA ARG A 18 0.02 -7.51 6.44
C ARG A 18 -0.98 -6.96 7.45
N ALA A 19 -1.99 -6.24 6.99
CA ALA A 19 -3.07 -5.74 7.84
C ALA A 19 -3.81 -6.89 8.54
N GLU A 20 -4.09 -7.99 7.84
CA GLU A 20 -4.69 -9.19 8.41
C GLU A 20 -3.77 -9.86 9.44
N ALA A 21 -2.48 -10.02 9.12
CA ALA A 21 -1.51 -10.66 10.00
C ALA A 21 -1.25 -9.87 11.29
N GLU A 22 -1.26 -8.54 11.22
CA GLU A 22 -1.03 -7.64 12.36
C GLU A 22 -2.33 -7.28 13.09
N GLY A 23 -3.50 -7.54 12.49
CA GLY A 23 -4.82 -7.15 13.02
C GLY A 23 -5.09 -5.65 12.91
N ALA A 24 -4.46 -4.99 11.94
CA ALA A 24 -4.53 -3.57 11.68
C ALA A 24 -5.76 -3.24 10.81
N TYR A 25 -6.88 -2.95 11.46
CA TYR A 25 -8.15 -2.62 10.79
C TYR A 25 -8.57 -1.16 10.97
N SER A 26 -7.65 -0.30 11.42
CA SER A 26 -7.89 1.14 11.49
C SER A 26 -7.22 1.88 10.33
N ARG A 27 -7.80 3.02 9.97
CA ARG A 27 -7.26 3.88 8.91
C ARG A 27 -5.83 4.35 9.22
N GLU A 28 -5.53 4.59 10.49
CA GLU A 28 -4.19 5.00 10.93
C GLU A 28 -3.17 3.88 10.68
N GLU A 29 -3.48 2.66 11.13
CA GLU A 29 -2.59 1.51 10.95
C GLU A 29 -2.44 1.11 9.48
N TRP A 30 -3.50 1.21 8.68
CA TRP A 30 -3.42 1.01 7.22
C TRP A 30 -2.45 1.99 6.57
N ASN A 31 -2.57 3.28 6.91
CA ASN A 31 -1.68 4.30 6.38
C ASN A 31 -0.21 4.02 6.76
N ASP A 32 0.04 3.59 8.01
CA ASP A 32 1.37 3.21 8.49
C ASP A 32 1.93 2.00 7.71
N ILE A 33 1.12 0.98 7.43
CA ILE A 33 1.52 -0.20 6.63
C ILE A 33 1.89 0.23 5.20
N ILE A 34 1.06 1.05 4.56
CA ILE A 34 1.33 1.57 3.22
C ILE A 34 2.64 2.38 3.22
N ASP A 35 2.88 3.20 4.25
CA ASP A 35 4.10 3.98 4.37
C ASP A 35 5.35 3.11 4.51
N ASP A 36 5.32 2.06 5.35
CA ASP A 36 6.43 1.12 5.53
C ASP A 36 6.77 0.39 4.21
N ILE A 37 5.73 -0.08 3.50
CA ILE A 37 5.89 -0.82 2.24
C ILE A 37 6.48 0.10 1.16
N LEU A 38 5.93 1.30 1.00
CA LEU A 38 6.41 2.25 -0.02
C LEU A 38 7.82 2.76 0.30
N ASP A 39 8.17 3.00 1.56
CA ASP A 39 9.52 3.43 1.94
C ASP A 39 10.56 2.34 1.64
N GLY A 40 10.26 1.07 1.98
CA GLY A 40 11.11 -0.07 1.65
C GLY A 40 11.32 -0.26 0.14
N LYS A 41 10.25 -0.06 -0.66
CA LYS A 41 10.35 -0.09 -2.11
C LYS A 41 11.08 1.12 -2.66
N ARG A 42 10.89 2.33 -2.11
CA ARG A 42 11.60 3.55 -2.52
C ARG A 42 13.12 3.40 -2.39
N VAL A 43 13.59 2.82 -1.28
CA VAL A 43 15.02 2.52 -1.06
C VAL A 43 15.56 1.55 -2.11
N THR A 44 14.75 0.57 -2.52
CA THR A 44 15.17 -0.50 -3.43
C THR A 44 15.09 -0.09 -4.91
N ASN A 45 14.06 0.68 -5.28
CA ASN A 45 13.66 0.84 -6.67
C ASN A 45 14.27 2.05 -7.38
N GLN A 46 15.07 2.88 -6.69
CA GLN A 46 15.70 4.10 -7.24
C GLN A 46 14.74 4.97 -8.08
N VAL A 47 13.44 4.93 -7.78
CA VAL A 47 12.45 5.76 -8.47
C VAL A 47 12.70 7.19 -8.00
N HIS A 48 13.10 8.03 -8.94
CA HIS A 48 13.65 9.37 -8.68
C HIS A 48 12.59 10.47 -8.58
N ASP A 49 11.32 10.17 -8.86
CA ASP A 49 10.23 11.15 -8.82
C ASP A 49 9.41 11.00 -7.54
N ASP A 50 9.59 11.95 -6.61
CA ASP A 50 8.82 12.05 -5.38
C ASP A 50 7.32 12.25 -5.64
N ASP A 51 6.94 12.88 -6.76
CA ASP A 51 5.54 13.12 -7.16
C ASP A 51 4.80 11.83 -7.56
N ASP A 52 5.48 10.85 -8.15
CA ASP A 52 4.88 9.54 -8.48
C ASP A 52 4.58 8.73 -7.21
N TRP A 53 5.48 8.77 -6.21
CA TRP A 53 5.27 8.08 -4.94
C TRP A 53 4.15 8.68 -4.10
N ALA A 54 4.01 10.00 -4.10
CA ALA A 54 2.92 10.67 -3.41
C ALA A 54 1.56 10.23 -3.97
N GLN A 55 1.43 10.19 -5.31
CA GLN A 55 0.20 9.72 -5.97
C GLN A 55 -0.10 8.25 -5.67
N ILE A 56 0.91 7.39 -5.70
CA ILE A 56 0.78 5.96 -5.36
C ILE A 56 0.32 5.79 -3.91
N ARG A 57 0.93 6.53 -2.98
CA ARG A 57 0.56 6.53 -1.57
C ARG A 57 -0.90 6.94 -1.38
N GLU A 58 -1.30 8.08 -1.94
CA GLU A 58 -2.67 8.58 -1.80
C GLU A 58 -3.69 7.60 -2.39
N ALA A 59 -3.37 6.99 -3.54
CA ALA A 59 -4.21 5.98 -4.17
C ALA A 59 -4.39 4.76 -3.26
N LEU A 60 -3.31 4.20 -2.71
CA LEU A 60 -3.35 3.04 -1.82
C LEU A 60 -4.04 3.32 -0.49
N GLN A 61 -3.78 4.50 0.10
CA GLN A 61 -4.43 4.91 1.33
C GLN A 61 -5.94 5.05 1.13
N ALA A 62 -6.40 5.59 0.00
CA ALA A 62 -7.82 5.69 -0.34
C ALA A 62 -8.52 4.31 -0.36
N ARG A 63 -7.81 3.24 -0.74
CA ARG A 63 -8.34 1.86 -0.76
C ARG A 63 -8.61 1.25 0.61
N PHE A 64 -8.41 1.97 1.71
CA PHE A 64 -8.84 1.49 3.02
C PHE A 64 -10.35 1.16 3.06
N GLU A 65 -11.16 1.89 2.30
CA GLU A 65 -12.60 1.60 2.19
C GLU A 65 -12.83 0.18 1.62
N GLU A 66 -12.04 -0.24 0.62
CA GLU A 66 -12.09 -1.59 0.06
C GLU A 66 -11.72 -2.65 1.12
N LEU A 67 -10.67 -2.41 1.91
CA LEU A 67 -10.29 -3.28 3.03
C LEU A 67 -11.38 -3.36 4.11
N GLU A 68 -11.98 -2.22 4.46
CA GLU A 68 -13.06 -2.14 5.46
C GLU A 68 -14.29 -2.95 5.00
N GLU A 69 -14.65 -2.84 3.72
CA GLU A 69 -15.73 -3.63 3.12
C GLU A 69 -15.40 -5.13 3.13
N GLU A 70 -14.20 -5.53 2.68
CA GLU A 70 -13.77 -6.94 2.66
C GLU A 70 -13.76 -7.57 4.06
N THR A 71 -13.34 -6.81 5.08
CA THR A 71 -13.22 -7.30 6.47
C THR A 71 -14.54 -7.28 7.23
N ALA A 72 -15.48 -6.40 6.86
CA ALA A 72 -16.82 -6.36 7.43
C ALA A 72 -17.70 -7.56 6.99
N GLU A 73 -17.34 -8.24 5.90
CA GLU A 73 -18.07 -9.41 5.35
C GLU A 73 -17.59 -10.78 5.90
N LEU A 74 -16.56 -10.82 6.77
CA LEU A 74 -16.00 -12.03 7.39
C LEU A 74 -16.64 -12.35 8.76
#